data_AF-A0A5N8Y234-F1
#
_entry.id   AF-A0A5N8Y234-F1
#
_cell.length_a   1.000
_cell.length_b   1.000
_cell.length_c   1.000
_cell.angle_alpha   90.00
_cell.angle_beta   90.00
_cell.angle_gamma   90.00
#
_symmetry.space_group_name_H-M   'P 1'
#
loop_
_entity.id
_entity.type
_entity.pdbx_description
1 polymer ?
#
loop_
_entity_poly.entity_id
_entity_poly.type
_entity_poly.pdbx_seq_one_letter_code
_entity_poly.pdbx_strand_id
1 'polypeptide(L)'
;MTPSELSAQEAAALAAVDEAAIARTLLELIAIPSVTGSPAESELQHHLAGRLDRLGLDVDLWSMDLPVLLADPDFPGSEAPRDEAWGLVGATEDGGD
;
A
#
# COMPACT_ATOMS: atom_id res chain seq x y z
N MET A 1 -14.18 26.44 22.30
CA MET A 1 -13.22 26.17 21.23
C MET A 1 -13.99 26.23 19.94
N THR A 2 -14.05 27.40 19.30
CA THR A 2 -14.79 27.59 18.04
C THR A 2 -14.03 26.83 16.94
N PRO A 3 -14.70 26.04 16.09
CA PRO A 3 -14.05 25.45 14.94
C PRO A 3 -13.45 26.59 14.11
N SER A 4 -12.16 26.47 13.76
CA SER A 4 -11.56 27.28 12.71
C SER A 4 -12.43 27.14 11.46
N GLU A 5 -12.85 28.25 10.85
CA GLU A 5 -13.54 28.19 9.56
C GLU A 5 -12.56 27.58 8.55
N LEU A 6 -12.90 26.40 8.01
CA LEU A 6 -12.08 25.74 6.99
C LEU A 6 -12.00 26.66 5.76
N SER A 7 -10.82 26.73 5.15
CA SER A 7 -10.68 27.29 3.80
C SER A 7 -11.54 26.51 2.81
N ALA A 8 -11.85 27.12 1.67
CA ALA A 8 -12.63 26.45 0.62
C ALA A 8 -11.98 25.14 0.15
N GLN A 9 -10.63 25.09 0.12
CA GLN A 9 -9.88 23.89 -0.25
C GLN A 9 -10.00 22.80 0.80
N GLU A 10 -9.86 23.13 2.08
CA GLU A 10 -10.02 22.17 3.18
C GLU A 10 -11.46 21.64 3.27
N ALA A 11 -12.46 22.50 3.07
CA ALA A 11 -13.86 22.09 3.02
C ALA A 11 -14.14 21.15 1.83
N ALA A 12 -13.56 21.43 0.66
CA ALA A 12 -13.68 20.57 -0.51
C ALA A 12 -13.00 19.22 -0.31
N ALA A 13 -11.80 19.19 0.29
CA ALA A 13 -11.09 17.97 0.62
C ALA A 13 -11.89 17.12 1.61
N LEU A 14 -12.45 17.73 2.66
CA LEU A 14 -13.31 17.04 3.63
C LEU A 14 -14.57 16.48 2.96
N ALA A 15 -15.21 17.24 2.07
CA ALA A 15 -16.41 16.79 1.35
C ALA A 15 -16.14 15.63 0.37
N ALA A 16 -14.89 15.44 -0.06
CA ALA A 16 -14.49 14.34 -0.92
C ALA A 16 -14.28 13.00 -0.16
N VAL A 17 -14.27 13.01 1.17
CA VAL A 17 -14.09 11.80 1.98
C VAL A 17 -15.39 10.99 2.02
N ASP A 18 -15.39 9.84 1.35
CA ASP A 18 -16.50 8.87 1.38
C ASP A 18 -16.23 7.79 2.44
N GLU A 19 -16.85 7.93 3.62
CA GLU A 19 -16.76 6.97 4.73
C GLU A 19 -17.21 5.55 4.33
N ALA A 20 -18.21 5.42 3.45
CA ALA A 20 -18.69 4.12 3.00
C ALA A 20 -17.72 3.46 2.01
N ALA A 21 -17.01 4.24 1.18
CA ALA A 21 -15.91 3.73 0.36
C ALA A 21 -14.72 3.27 1.22
N ILE A 22 -14.41 4.00 2.30
CA ILE A 22 -13.36 3.62 3.25
C ILE A 22 -13.72 2.29 3.93
N ALA A 23 -14.94 2.15 4.44
CA ALA A 23 -15.39 0.92 5.09
C ALA A 23 -15.35 -0.28 4.13
N ARG A 24 -15.79 -0.12 2.87
CA ARG A 24 -15.69 -1.18 1.85
C ARG A 24 -14.24 -1.56 1.56
N THR A 25 -13.37 -0.56 1.39
CA THR A 25 -11.94 -0.78 1.18
C THR A 25 -11.33 -1.55 2.34
N LEU A 26 -11.64 -1.17 3.60
CA LEU A 26 -11.16 -1.89 4.77
C LEU A 26 -11.63 -3.35 4.76
N LEU A 27 -12.91 -3.61 4.49
CA LEU A 27 -13.46 -4.96 4.43
C LEU A 27 -12.80 -5.82 3.34
N GLU A 28 -12.51 -5.23 2.18
CA GLU A 28 -11.78 -5.90 1.09
C GLU A 28 -10.35 -6.27 1.51
N LEU A 29 -9.62 -5.36 2.16
CA LEU A 29 -8.23 -5.59 2.57
C LEU A 29 -8.13 -6.64 3.69
N ILE A 30 -8.98 -6.55 4.73
CA ILE A 30 -8.94 -7.51 5.86
C ILE A 30 -9.43 -8.91 5.46
N ALA A 31 -10.14 -9.04 4.34
CA ALA A 31 -10.54 -10.35 3.81
C ALA A 31 -9.34 -11.13 3.24
N ILE A 32 -8.24 -10.46 2.92
CA ILE A 32 -6.98 -11.07 2.51
C ILE A 32 -6.16 -11.33 3.78
N PRO A 33 -5.87 -12.59 4.14
CA PRO A 33 -5.12 -12.93 5.36
C PRO A 33 -3.62 -12.69 5.17
N SER A 34 -3.25 -11.48 4.80
CA SER A 34 -1.91 -11.03 4.37
C SER A 34 -0.93 -10.88 5.53
N VAL A 35 -0.73 -11.94 6.30
CA VAL A 35 0.26 -11.96 7.38
C VAL A 35 1.66 -12.03 6.77
N THR A 36 2.62 -11.29 7.34
CA THR A 36 4.02 -11.25 6.89
C THR A 36 4.59 -12.66 6.68
N GLY A 37 5.15 -12.90 5.50
CA GLY A 37 5.72 -14.17 5.06
C GLY A 37 4.73 -15.17 4.47
N SER A 38 3.42 -14.89 4.52
CA SER A 38 2.41 -15.73 3.87
C SER A 38 2.30 -15.43 2.38
N PRO A 39 1.87 -16.39 1.53
CA PRO A 39 1.55 -16.10 0.12
C PRO A 39 0.50 -15.00 -0.05
N ALA A 40 -0.42 -14.87 0.92
CA ALA A 40 -1.44 -13.83 0.91
C ALA A 40 -0.85 -12.41 1.08
N GLU A 41 0.37 -12.25 1.61
CA GLU A 41 1.10 -10.99 1.60
C GLU A 41 1.37 -10.54 0.15
N SER A 42 1.87 -11.44 -0.70
CA SER A 42 2.10 -11.16 -2.13
C SER A 42 0.79 -10.89 -2.88
N GLU A 43 -0.26 -11.66 -2.61
CA GLU A 43 -1.59 -11.42 -3.19
C GLU A 43 -2.10 -10.02 -2.86
N LEU A 44 -1.90 -9.56 -1.62
CA LEU A 44 -2.24 -8.21 -1.20
C LEU A 44 -1.44 -7.16 -1.99
N GLN A 45 -0.14 -7.35 -2.21
CA GLN A 45 0.66 -6.41 -3.01
C GLN A 45 0.11 -6.24 -4.43
N HIS A 46 -0.27 -7.33 -5.09
CA HIS A 46 -0.89 -7.26 -6.43
C HIS A 46 -2.27 -6.59 -6.39
N HIS A 47 -3.08 -6.85 -5.35
CA HIS A 47 -4.36 -6.19 -5.17
C HIS A 47 -4.19 -4.67 -4.99
N LEU A 48 -3.21 -4.25 -4.18
CA LEU A 48 -2.89 -2.85 -3.94
C LEU A 48 -2.33 -2.17 -5.20
N ALA A 49 -1.49 -2.84 -5.99
CA ALA A 49 -1.00 -2.32 -7.26
C ALA A 49 -2.15 -1.90 -8.19
N GLY A 50 -3.14 -2.77 -8.37
CA GLY A 50 -4.33 -2.43 -9.16
C GLY A 50 -5.18 -1.30 -8.56
N ARG A 51 -5.16 -1.11 -7.23
CA ARG A 51 -5.83 0.02 -6.58
C ARG A 51 -5.10 1.34 -6.82
N LEU A 52 -3.77 1.36 -6.70
CA LEU A 52 -2.94 2.54 -6.93
C LEU A 52 -3.04 2.99 -8.40
N ASP A 53 -3.04 2.05 -9.35
CA ASP A 53 -3.24 2.33 -10.77
C ASP A 53 -4.61 3.00 -11.04
N ARG A 54 -5.69 2.49 -10.41
CA ARG A 54 -7.02 3.12 -10.51
C ARG A 54 -7.11 4.51 -9.87
N LEU A 55 -6.21 4.85 -8.96
CA LEU A 55 -6.07 6.19 -8.40
C LEU A 55 -5.27 7.13 -9.30
N GLY A 56 -4.72 6.62 -10.42
CA GLY A 56 -3.93 7.39 -11.37
C GLY A 56 -2.47 7.58 -10.93
N LEU A 57 -1.97 6.73 -10.03
CA LEU A 57 -0.57 6.75 -9.62
C LEU A 57 0.29 5.96 -10.62
N ASP A 58 1.55 6.35 -10.75
CA ASP A 58 2.57 5.55 -11.43
C ASP A 58 2.99 4.40 -10.51
N VAL A 59 2.74 3.16 -10.94
CA VAL A 59 2.87 1.98 -10.10
C VAL A 59 4.10 1.17 -10.50
N ASP A 60 5.00 0.97 -9.54
CA ASP A 60 6.09 0.01 -9.63
C ASP A 60 5.81 -1.18 -8.70
N LEU A 61 5.63 -2.37 -9.29
CA LEU A 61 5.45 -3.64 -8.60
C LEU A 61 6.54 -4.59 -9.09
N TRP A 62 7.41 -5.04 -8.19
CA TRP A 62 8.55 -5.88 -8.55
C TRP A 62 8.72 -7.07 -7.61
N SER A 63 9.18 -8.19 -8.18
CA SER A 63 9.59 -9.36 -7.41
C SER A 63 11.02 -9.18 -6.90
N MET A 64 11.27 -9.53 -5.65
CA MET A 64 12.60 -9.50 -5.04
C MET A 64 13.30 -10.84 -5.22
N ASP A 65 14.58 -10.81 -5.56
CA ASP A 65 15.42 -12.01 -5.64
C ASP A 65 15.83 -12.46 -4.23
N LEU A 66 14.99 -13.27 -3.60
CA LEU A 66 15.23 -13.79 -2.25
C LEU A 66 16.56 -14.55 -2.12
N PRO A 67 16.92 -15.49 -3.03
CA PRO A 67 18.22 -16.15 -2.95
C PRO A 67 19.40 -15.18 -2.91
N VAL A 68 19.38 -14.12 -3.72
CA VAL A 68 20.44 -13.10 -3.71
C VAL A 68 20.43 -12.32 -2.40
N LEU A 69 19.26 -11.85 -1.95
CA LEU A 69 19.14 -11.08 -0.71
C LEU A 69 19.59 -11.88 0.52
N LEU A 70 19.20 -13.15 0.61
CA LEU A 70 19.56 -14.04 1.72
C LEU A 70 21.06 -14.41 1.74
N ALA A 71 21.73 -14.32 0.59
CA ALA A 71 23.15 -14.60 0.46
C ALA A 71 24.04 -13.38 0.76
N ASP A 72 23.46 -12.18 0.87
CA ASP A 72 24.20 -10.96 1.16
C ASP A 72 24.82 -11.03 2.57
N PRO A 73 26.14 -10.80 2.74
CA PRO A 73 26.80 -10.87 4.04
C PRO A 73 26.29 -9.84 5.05
N ASP A 74 25.72 -8.72 4.59
CA ASP A 74 25.11 -7.69 5.42
C ASP A 74 23.60 -7.90 5.61
N PHE A 75 23.05 -9.03 5.14
CA PHE A 75 21.63 -9.36 5.32
C PHE A 75 21.27 -9.42 6.81
N PRO A 76 20.32 -8.59 7.29
CA PRO A 76 20.05 -8.45 8.72
C PRO A 76 19.25 -9.62 9.32
N GLY A 77 18.82 -10.56 8.48
CA GLY A 77 17.88 -11.62 8.85
C GLY A 77 16.45 -11.35 8.34
N SER A 78 15.57 -12.35 8.47
CA SER A 78 14.16 -12.27 8.06
C SER A 78 13.24 -12.27 9.27
N GLU A 79 12.26 -11.35 9.31
CA GLU A 79 11.22 -11.31 10.35
C GLU A 79 10.38 -12.59 10.38
N ALA A 80 10.05 -13.13 9.21
CA ALA A 80 9.28 -14.36 9.04
C ALA A 80 9.82 -15.17 7.85
N PRO A 81 9.72 -16.52 7.88
CA PRO A 81 9.98 -17.35 6.71
C PRO A 81 9.08 -16.93 5.55
N ARG A 82 9.63 -16.95 4.34
CA ARG A 82 8.90 -16.60 3.11
C ARG A 82 9.52 -17.30 1.91
N ASP A 83 8.68 -17.70 0.97
CA ASP A 83 9.10 -18.32 -0.29
C ASP A 83 9.22 -17.30 -1.43
N GLU A 84 8.61 -16.12 -1.28
CA GLU A 84 8.68 -15.01 -2.21
C GLU A 84 8.58 -13.66 -1.47
N ALA A 85 8.94 -12.58 -2.16
CA ALA A 85 8.76 -11.23 -1.67
C ALA A 85 8.52 -10.28 -2.84
N TRP A 86 7.63 -9.31 -2.62
CA TRP A 86 7.24 -8.31 -3.59
C TRP A 86 7.36 -6.92 -2.98
N GLY A 87 7.90 -5.99 -3.76
CA GLY A 87 7.87 -4.57 -3.44
C GLY A 87 6.81 -3.87 -4.28
N LEU A 88 6.21 -2.84 -3.70
CA LEU A 88 5.19 -2.01 -4.33
C LEU A 88 5.40 -0.55 -3.96
N VAL A 89 5.41 0.31 -4.97
CA VAL A 89 5.39 1.78 -4.82
C VAL A 89 4.35 2.36 -5.77
N GLY A 90 3.62 3.37 -5.30
CA GLY A 90 2.80 4.24 -6.14
C GLY A 90 3.31 5.68 -6.01
N ALA A 91 3.58 6.34 -7.13
CA ALA A 91 4.08 7.70 -7.17
C ALA A 91 3.08 8.64 -7.86
N THR A 92 2.99 9.88 -7.36
CA THR A 92 2.36 10.97 -8.10
C THR A 92 3.37 11.54 -9.11
N GLU A 93 2.92 12.11 -10.22
CA GLU A 93 3.81 12.64 -11.27
C GLU A 93 4.81 13.69 -10.73
N ASP A 94 4.41 14.44 -9.69
CA ASP A 94 5.24 15.47 -9.07
C ASP A 94 6.04 14.97 -7.85
N GLY A 95 5.90 13.69 -7.46
CA GLY A 95 6.52 13.12 -6.26
C GLY A 95 6.00 13.74 -4.95
N GLY A 96 4.80 14.31 -4.96
CA GLY A 96 4.14 14.85 -3.78
C GLY A 96 3.51 13.76 -2.91
N ASP A 97 3.71 13.88 -1.59
CA ASP A 97 2.99 13.16 -0.53
C ASP A 97 1.54 13.66 -0.38
#